data_AF-A0A1I5SSV9-F1
#
_entry.id   AF-A0A1I5SSV9-F1
#
_cell.length_a   1.000
_cell.length_b   1.000
_cell.length_c   1.000
_cell.angle_alpha   90.00
_cell.angle_beta   90.00
_cell.angle_gamma   90.00
#
_symmetry.space_group_name_H-M   'P 1'
#
loop_
_entity.id
_entity.type
_entity.pdbx_description
1 polymer ?
#
loop_
_entity_poly.entity_id
_entity_poly.type
_entity_poly.pdbx_seq_one_letter_code
_entity_poly.pdbx_strand_id
1 'polypeptide(L)'
;MMKKQFFLLYFIFLLSLSGCSLEQIGEHEASAELSLEQIYSYFETEEEDTKEDSGQYSTLEESGNDMLSDSSDVAATETKSGILSDPSDINLRDTYGNGKNYVFTYGNEEFSAVYTTDNWRIYDSYKINNTEDITIICEALIRVHQIHGSDMESYRTAEDMAYEWLQHNIAYQILSDDSSWKVHAQNVDLDPKDQGKSISEIYEDRTGKEFNIKEFLQSP
;
A
#
# COMPACT_ATOMS: atom_id res chain seq x y z
N MET A 1 -18.85 -38.46 -43.27
CA MET A 1 -18.78 -37.09 -42.71
C MET A 1 -19.85 -36.96 -41.66
N MET A 2 -19.46 -37.00 -40.38
CA MET A 2 -20.34 -36.83 -39.24
C MET A 2 -20.42 -35.34 -38.88
N LYS A 3 -21.64 -34.79 -38.80
CA LYS A 3 -21.91 -33.55 -38.06
C LYS A 3 -23.04 -33.85 -37.09
N LYS A 4 -22.69 -34.06 -35.82
CA LYS A 4 -23.63 -34.02 -34.69
C LYS A 4 -23.56 -32.61 -34.12
N GLN A 5 -24.63 -31.85 -34.31
CA GLN A 5 -24.94 -30.69 -33.49
C GLN A 5 -26.42 -30.79 -33.11
N PHE A 6 -26.71 -30.22 -31.93
CA PHE A 6 -27.99 -29.93 -31.28
C PHE A 6 -28.10 -30.56 -29.89
N PHE A 7 -27.41 -29.92 -28.96
CA PHE A 7 -27.80 -29.86 -27.55
C PHE A 7 -28.96 -28.85 -27.47
N LEU A 8 -30.11 -29.27 -26.95
CA LEU A 8 -31.20 -28.36 -26.62
C LEU A 8 -31.96 -28.91 -25.41
N LEU A 9 -32.13 -28.02 -24.43
CA LEU A 9 -33.24 -27.98 -23.46
C LEU A 9 -33.25 -29.01 -22.32
N TYR A 10 -32.76 -28.58 -21.16
CA TYR A 10 -33.45 -28.87 -19.89
C TYR A 10 -33.66 -27.58 -19.12
N PHE A 11 -34.93 -27.16 -19.09
CA PHE A 11 -35.45 -25.94 -18.48
C PHE A 11 -36.06 -26.34 -17.13
N ILE A 12 -35.60 -25.66 -16.08
CA ILE A 12 -36.38 -25.12 -14.95
C ILE A 12 -37.38 -26.07 -14.28
N PHE A 13 -37.06 -26.48 -13.06
CA PHE A 13 -38.06 -26.81 -12.05
C PHE A 13 -37.92 -25.86 -10.84
N LEU A 14 -38.90 -24.96 -10.76
CA LEU A 14 -39.21 -24.07 -9.64
C LEU A 14 -39.84 -24.88 -8.49
N LEU A 15 -39.24 -24.83 -7.31
CA LEU A 15 -39.82 -25.11 -5.99
C LEU A 15 -39.01 -24.25 -5.00
N SER A 16 -39.52 -23.53 -4.01
CA SER A 16 -40.87 -23.21 -3.53
C SER A 16 -40.67 -22.19 -2.40
N LEU A 17 -41.65 -21.29 -2.25
CA LEU A 17 -41.73 -20.21 -1.26
C LEU A 17 -41.79 -20.67 0.21
N SER A 18 -41.56 -19.69 1.10
CA SER A 18 -41.85 -19.61 2.55
C SER A 18 -40.68 -20.06 3.45
N GLY A 19 -40.14 -19.28 4.39
CA GLY A 19 -40.50 -18.02 5.02
C GLY A 19 -40.07 -18.11 6.51
N CYS A 20 -39.32 -17.14 7.03
CA CYS A 20 -39.18 -16.90 8.48
C CYS A 20 -38.57 -15.52 8.74
N SER A 21 -39.33 -14.71 9.50
CA SER A 21 -38.87 -13.55 10.25
C SER A 21 -38.06 -14.02 11.47
N LEU A 22 -37.03 -13.27 11.88
CA LEU A 22 -36.74 -12.82 13.26
C LEU A 22 -35.22 -12.56 13.49
N GLU A 23 -34.96 -11.36 14.02
CA GLU A 23 -33.78 -10.81 14.74
C GLU A 23 -32.40 -11.52 14.75
N GLN A 24 -31.41 -10.74 14.32
CA GLN A 24 -30.15 -10.35 15.00
C GLN A 24 -29.30 -11.42 15.71
N ILE A 25 -28.10 -11.66 15.16
CA ILE A 25 -26.76 -11.77 15.76
C ILE A 25 -25.84 -11.69 14.52
N GLY A 26 -25.02 -10.67 14.30
CA GLY A 26 -23.90 -10.32 15.17
C GLY A 26 -22.66 -11.08 14.67
N GLU A 27 -22.16 -10.74 13.49
CA GLU A 27 -20.78 -11.07 13.11
C GLU A 27 -20.12 -9.78 12.66
N HIS A 28 -19.34 -9.27 13.61
CA HIS A 28 -18.38 -8.22 13.46
C HIS A 28 -17.23 -8.84 12.65
N GLU A 29 -17.33 -8.85 11.32
CA GLU A 29 -16.14 -8.96 10.47
C GLU A 29 -15.39 -7.64 10.59
N ALA A 30 -14.70 -7.48 11.71
CA ALA A 30 -13.53 -6.64 11.77
C ALA A 30 -12.41 -7.47 11.15
N SER A 31 -12.37 -7.54 9.81
CA SER A 31 -11.08 -7.65 9.14
C SER A 31 -10.26 -6.51 9.73
N ALA A 32 -9.18 -6.86 10.43
CA ALA A 32 -8.27 -5.89 11.00
C ALA A 32 -7.58 -5.19 9.82
N GLU A 33 -8.26 -4.20 9.23
CA GLU A 33 -7.59 -3.15 8.49
C GLU A 33 -6.70 -2.46 9.52
N LEU A 34 -5.45 -2.91 9.58
CA LEU A 34 -4.38 -2.17 10.22
C LEU A 34 -4.24 -0.87 9.44
N SER A 35 -5.00 0.14 9.87
CA SER A 35 -4.85 1.49 9.36
C SER A 35 -3.45 1.98 9.74
N LEU A 36 -2.87 2.85 8.92
CA LEU A 36 -1.57 3.47 9.19
C LEU A 36 -1.50 4.03 10.62
N GLU A 37 -2.61 4.58 11.15
CA GLU A 37 -2.69 5.06 12.53
C GLU A 37 -2.51 3.96 13.59
N GLN A 38 -2.93 2.73 13.31
CA GLN A 38 -2.74 1.60 14.23
C GLN A 38 -1.27 1.14 14.27
N ILE A 39 -0.57 1.15 13.13
CA ILE A 39 0.87 0.89 13.09
C ILE A 39 1.63 2.00 13.82
N TYR A 40 1.30 3.28 13.55
CA TYR A 40 1.92 4.42 14.23
C TYR A 40 1.67 4.41 15.74
N SER A 41 0.44 4.11 16.20
CA SER A 41 0.12 4.04 17.63
C SER A 41 0.79 2.87 18.36
N TYR A 42 1.07 1.74 17.68
CA TYR A 42 1.91 0.68 18.23
C TYR A 42 3.33 1.18 18.53
N PHE A 43 3.89 2.05 17.67
CA PHE A 43 5.20 2.65 17.90
C PHE A 43 5.20 3.76 18.96
N GLU A 44 4.12 4.56 19.07
CA GLU A 44 3.99 5.55 20.17
C GLU A 44 3.87 4.89 21.55
N THR A 45 3.29 3.69 21.63
CA THR A 45 3.11 2.97 22.90
C THR A 45 4.38 2.25 23.39
N GLU A 46 5.36 1.97 22.54
CA GLU A 46 6.67 1.40 22.97
C GLU A 46 7.70 2.48 23.37
N GLU A 47 7.52 3.76 23.02
CA GLU A 47 8.41 4.84 23.50
C GLU A 47 8.10 5.35 24.93
N GLU A 48 6.95 4.97 25.52
CA GLU A 48 6.56 5.41 26.88
C GLU A 48 7.04 4.49 28.03
N ASP A 49 7.86 3.45 27.76
CA ASP A 49 8.34 2.53 28.81
C ASP A 49 9.85 2.64 29.13
N THR A 50 10.51 3.73 28.70
CA THR A 50 11.86 4.06 29.17
C THR A 50 12.05 5.55 29.42
N LYS A 51 11.47 6.06 30.52
CA LYS A 51 12.03 7.20 31.30
C LYS A 51 11.30 7.38 32.63
N GLU A 52 11.70 6.57 33.62
CA GLU A 52 11.55 6.96 35.02
C GLU A 52 12.69 7.90 35.45
N ASP A 53 12.26 9.09 35.86
CA ASP A 53 12.64 9.81 37.09
C ASP A 53 13.97 10.57 37.19
N SER A 54 13.87 11.90 37.10
CA SER A 54 14.19 12.89 38.16
C SER A 54 14.30 14.27 37.49
N GLY A 55 13.73 15.39 37.93
CA GLY A 55 13.01 15.76 39.15
C GLY A 55 13.28 17.25 39.41
N GLN A 56 12.22 18.06 39.56
CA GLN A 56 12.15 19.34 40.31
C GLN A 56 12.94 20.58 39.81
N TYR A 57 12.51 21.86 39.91
CA TYR A 57 11.37 22.58 40.52
C TYR A 57 11.43 24.09 40.12
N SER A 58 10.33 24.83 40.38
CA SER A 58 10.20 26.30 40.63
C SER A 58 9.66 27.17 39.46
N THR A 59 8.36 27.50 39.39
CA THR A 59 7.55 28.50 40.14
C THR A 59 7.56 29.93 39.54
N LEU A 60 6.44 30.26 38.88
CA LEU A 60 5.61 31.48 38.83
C LEU A 60 6.24 32.87 39.06
N GLU A 61 5.96 33.84 38.17
CA GLU A 61 4.96 34.91 38.41
C GLU A 61 4.69 35.76 37.15
N GLU A 62 3.56 36.45 37.22
CA GLU A 62 2.67 37.03 36.22
C GLU A 62 3.02 38.48 35.83
N SER A 63 2.55 38.95 34.66
CA SER A 63 1.82 40.22 34.46
C SER A 63 2.15 40.94 33.14
N GLY A 64 1.12 41.22 32.34
CA GLY A 64 1.15 42.24 31.29
C GLY A 64 0.22 42.00 30.08
N ASN A 65 -0.93 42.69 30.05
CA ASN A 65 -1.75 43.04 28.87
C ASN A 65 -0.89 43.31 27.61
N ASP A 66 -1.31 43.11 26.36
CA ASP A 66 -2.55 43.51 25.69
C ASP A 66 -2.57 42.93 24.25
N MET A 67 -3.78 42.72 23.71
CA MET A 67 -4.17 42.76 22.30
C MET A 67 -3.44 41.98 21.17
N LEU A 68 -4.27 41.24 20.42
CA LEU A 68 -4.18 40.89 18.98
C LEU A 68 -3.21 39.78 18.57
N SER A 69 -3.76 38.59 18.31
CA SER A 69 -3.81 38.01 16.95
C SER A 69 -4.39 36.60 17.06
N ASP A 70 -5.55 36.41 16.46
CA ASP A 70 -6.10 35.10 16.13
C ASP A 70 -5.14 34.46 15.10
N SER A 71 -4.19 33.68 15.59
CA SER A 71 -3.35 32.79 14.79
C SER A 71 -3.44 31.44 15.46
N SER A 72 -4.55 30.75 15.19
CA SER A 72 -4.60 29.31 15.32
C SER A 72 -3.63 28.74 14.29
N ASP A 73 -2.35 28.69 14.66
CA ASP A 73 -1.33 27.85 14.04
C ASP A 73 -1.76 26.40 14.23
N VAL A 74 -2.72 25.98 13.41
CA VAL A 74 -2.72 24.61 12.91
C VAL A 74 -1.43 24.50 12.13
N ALA A 75 -0.44 23.84 12.74
CA ALA A 75 0.73 23.37 12.03
C ALA A 75 0.22 22.52 10.87
N ALA A 76 0.05 23.16 9.71
CA ALA A 76 -0.13 22.48 8.46
C ALA A 76 1.12 21.63 8.35
N THR A 77 0.97 20.33 8.55
CA THR A 77 1.92 19.35 8.08
C THR A 77 2.06 19.66 6.60
N GLU A 78 3.15 20.36 6.23
CA GLU A 78 3.48 20.60 4.84
C GLU A 78 3.67 19.21 4.24
N THR A 79 2.62 18.71 3.61
CA THR A 79 2.67 17.60 2.69
C THR A 79 3.62 18.10 1.63
N LYS A 80 4.89 17.69 1.72
CA LYS A 80 5.90 18.02 0.72
C LYS A 80 5.31 17.65 -0.62
N SER A 81 4.91 18.65 -1.40
CA SER A 81 4.43 18.45 -2.75
C SER A 81 5.51 17.69 -3.53
N GLY A 82 5.09 16.74 -4.36
CA GLY A 82 5.99 15.92 -5.16
C GLY A 82 6.88 16.74 -6.09
N ILE A 83 7.86 16.08 -6.70
CA ILE A 83 8.74 16.72 -7.69
C ILE A 83 8.29 16.49 -9.13
N LEU A 84 7.33 15.59 -9.35
CA LEU A 84 6.77 15.29 -10.65
C LEU A 84 5.46 16.03 -10.85
N SER A 85 5.13 16.33 -12.09
CA SER A 85 3.85 16.94 -12.47
C SER A 85 3.17 16.20 -13.61
N ASP A 86 3.91 15.45 -14.42
CA ASP A 86 3.39 14.62 -15.51
C ASP A 86 4.19 13.31 -15.66
N PRO A 87 3.58 12.21 -16.13
CA PRO A 87 4.29 10.95 -16.36
C PRO A 87 5.48 11.00 -17.32
N SER A 88 5.57 12.03 -18.18
CA SER A 88 6.75 12.23 -19.04
C SER A 88 7.99 12.71 -18.28
N ASP A 89 7.83 13.29 -17.08
CA ASP A 89 8.92 13.83 -16.26
C ASP A 89 9.92 12.74 -15.83
N ILE A 90 9.45 11.50 -15.69
CA ILE A 90 10.28 10.39 -15.23
C ILE A 90 11.22 9.87 -16.33
N ASN A 91 11.09 10.33 -17.57
CA ASN A 91 11.94 9.91 -18.70
C ASN A 91 12.05 8.37 -18.83
N LEU A 92 10.92 7.65 -18.65
CA LEU A 92 10.85 6.20 -18.73
C LEU A 92 11.28 5.73 -20.12
N ARG A 93 12.24 4.80 -20.16
CA ARG A 93 12.79 4.28 -21.42
C ARG A 93 13.14 2.80 -21.31
N ASP A 94 12.90 2.08 -22.40
CA ASP A 94 13.35 0.71 -22.57
C ASP A 94 14.85 0.68 -22.88
N THR A 95 15.62 -0.02 -22.03
CA THR A 95 17.08 -0.04 -22.09
C THR A 95 17.61 -0.87 -23.27
N TYR A 96 16.88 -1.91 -23.65
CA TYR A 96 17.32 -2.88 -24.66
C TYR A 96 16.37 -2.99 -25.86
N GLY A 97 15.28 -2.23 -25.87
CA GLY A 97 14.24 -2.28 -26.92
C GLY A 97 13.46 -3.61 -26.92
N ASN A 98 13.46 -4.35 -25.80
CA ASN A 98 12.85 -5.68 -25.69
C ASN A 98 11.49 -5.68 -24.98
N GLY A 99 11.00 -4.52 -24.58
CA GLY A 99 9.74 -4.34 -23.88
C GLY A 99 9.73 -4.86 -22.44
N LYS A 100 10.90 -5.15 -21.84
CA LYS A 100 10.99 -5.78 -20.51
C LYS A 100 11.79 -4.99 -19.49
N ASN A 101 12.92 -4.40 -19.88
CA ASN A 101 13.83 -3.76 -18.92
C ASN A 101 13.83 -2.26 -19.15
N TYR A 102 13.34 -1.53 -18.17
CA TYR A 102 13.15 -0.10 -18.23
C TYR A 102 14.01 0.60 -17.20
N VAL A 103 14.37 1.84 -17.50
CA VAL A 103 14.96 2.78 -16.55
C VAL A 103 14.13 4.06 -16.57
N PHE A 104 13.93 4.65 -15.42
CA PHE A 104 13.35 5.99 -15.27
C PHE A 104 14.19 6.81 -14.29
N THR A 105 14.04 8.13 -14.34
CA THR A 105 14.71 9.09 -13.49
C THR A 105 13.73 9.66 -12.48
N TYR A 106 14.16 9.78 -11.23
CA TYR A 106 13.41 10.48 -10.19
C TYR A 106 14.40 11.34 -9.39
N GLY A 107 14.21 12.66 -9.42
CA GLY A 107 15.19 13.61 -8.91
C GLY A 107 16.52 13.49 -9.67
N ASN A 108 17.58 13.12 -8.95
CA ASN A 108 18.92 12.94 -9.52
C ASN A 108 19.38 11.47 -9.57
N GLU A 109 18.45 10.52 -9.38
CA GLU A 109 18.74 9.08 -9.34
C GLU A 109 17.99 8.35 -10.47
N GLU A 110 18.58 7.26 -10.96
CA GLU A 110 17.96 6.36 -11.92
C GLU A 110 17.48 5.09 -11.23
N PHE A 111 16.27 4.68 -11.57
CA PHE A 111 15.61 3.50 -11.03
C PHE A 111 15.37 2.49 -12.15
N SER A 112 15.53 1.21 -11.82
CA SER A 112 15.25 0.11 -12.75
C SER A 112 13.84 -0.42 -12.54
N ALA A 113 13.13 -0.69 -13.63
CA ALA A 113 11.84 -1.36 -13.62
C ALA A 113 11.86 -2.55 -14.60
N VAL A 114 11.28 -3.67 -14.19
CA VAL A 114 11.16 -4.87 -15.03
C VAL A 114 9.70 -5.18 -15.23
N TYR A 115 9.29 -5.22 -16.48
CA TYR A 115 7.99 -5.72 -16.89
C TYR A 115 8.07 -7.22 -17.17
N THR A 116 7.14 -7.95 -16.56
CA THR A 116 6.73 -9.28 -17.03
C THR A 116 5.23 -9.25 -17.29
N THR A 117 4.68 -10.26 -17.98
CA THR A 117 3.25 -10.27 -18.30
C THR A 117 2.42 -10.07 -17.04
N ASP A 118 1.63 -9.00 -17.04
CA ASP A 118 0.75 -8.56 -15.96
C ASP A 118 1.45 -8.13 -14.66
N ASN A 119 2.74 -7.81 -14.70
CA ASN A 119 3.46 -7.45 -13.48
C ASN A 119 4.57 -6.43 -13.75
N TRP A 120 4.71 -5.49 -12.83
CA TRP A 120 5.81 -4.54 -12.78
C TRP A 120 6.59 -4.70 -11.48
N ARG A 121 7.89 -4.94 -11.59
CA ARG A 121 8.81 -4.87 -10.47
C ARG A 121 9.63 -3.59 -10.55
N ILE A 122 9.66 -2.81 -9.48
CA ILE A 122 10.48 -1.60 -9.38
C ILE A 122 11.55 -1.80 -8.32
N TYR A 123 12.81 -1.62 -8.72
CA TYR A 123 13.95 -1.81 -7.82
C TYR A 123 14.23 -0.56 -7.00
N ASP A 124 14.66 -0.75 -5.75
CA ASP A 124 14.93 0.32 -4.78
C ASP A 124 13.73 1.28 -4.57
N SER A 125 12.52 0.76 -4.74
CA SER A 125 11.26 1.51 -4.72
C SER A 125 11.02 2.23 -3.38
N TYR A 126 11.59 1.71 -2.29
CA TYR A 126 11.54 2.28 -0.93
C TYR A 126 12.15 3.69 -0.81
N LYS A 127 12.98 4.11 -1.78
CA LYS A 127 13.58 5.46 -1.81
C LYS A 127 12.59 6.53 -2.25
N ILE A 128 11.47 6.16 -2.88
CA ILE A 128 10.44 7.07 -3.39
C ILE A 128 9.21 6.95 -2.49
N ASN A 129 8.91 7.99 -1.69
CA ASN A 129 7.86 7.93 -0.67
C ASN A 129 6.75 8.98 -0.86
N ASN A 130 6.87 9.87 -1.84
CA ASN A 130 5.81 10.84 -2.12
C ASN A 130 4.70 10.15 -2.92
N THR A 131 3.49 10.09 -2.35
CA THR A 131 2.35 9.36 -2.94
C THR A 131 1.92 9.91 -4.30
N GLU A 132 1.94 11.23 -4.49
CA GLU A 132 1.59 11.87 -5.76
C GLU A 132 2.58 11.47 -6.86
N ASP A 133 3.87 11.53 -6.56
CA ASP A 133 4.95 11.12 -7.46
C ASP A 133 4.88 9.62 -7.79
N ILE A 134 4.65 8.76 -6.79
CA ILE A 134 4.46 7.32 -7.00
C ILE A 134 3.29 7.09 -7.97
N THR A 135 2.17 7.80 -7.79
CA THR A 135 1.01 7.69 -8.67
C THR A 135 1.36 8.10 -10.10
N ILE A 136 2.08 9.22 -10.28
CA ILE A 136 2.56 9.68 -11.59
C ILE A 136 3.51 8.65 -12.24
N ILE A 137 4.39 8.02 -11.45
CA ILE A 137 5.25 6.93 -11.92
C ILE A 137 4.40 5.75 -12.40
N CYS A 138 3.41 5.31 -11.61
CA CYS A 138 2.51 4.22 -11.98
C CYS A 138 1.73 4.53 -13.26
N GLU A 139 1.25 5.77 -13.44
CA GLU A 139 0.63 6.20 -14.70
C GLU A 139 1.59 6.04 -15.90
N ALA A 140 2.87 6.42 -15.73
CA ALA A 140 3.87 6.27 -16.78
C ALA A 140 4.08 4.80 -17.16
N LEU A 141 4.14 3.90 -16.16
CA LEU A 141 4.28 2.46 -16.37
C LEU A 141 3.09 1.88 -17.13
N ILE A 142 1.86 2.21 -16.71
CA ILE A 142 0.61 1.76 -17.35
C ILE A 142 0.53 2.23 -18.81
N ARG A 143 0.97 3.45 -19.12
CA ARG A 143 0.99 4.00 -20.50
C ARG A 143 1.85 3.16 -21.45
N VAL A 144 2.85 2.44 -20.93
CA VAL A 144 3.71 1.55 -21.73
C VAL A 144 3.14 0.13 -21.74
N HIS A 145 2.89 -0.44 -20.57
CA HIS A 145 2.26 -1.75 -20.40
C HIS A 145 1.21 -1.71 -19.31
N GLN A 146 -0.04 -1.90 -19.72
CA GLN A 146 -1.13 -2.10 -18.79
C GLN A 146 -1.02 -3.49 -18.13
N ILE A 147 -1.37 -3.57 -16.84
CA ILE A 147 -1.42 -4.83 -16.09
C ILE A 147 -2.85 -5.09 -15.64
N HIS A 148 -3.25 -6.35 -15.65
CA HIS A 148 -4.58 -6.75 -15.22
C HIS A 148 -4.75 -6.59 -13.70
N GLY A 149 -6.00 -6.44 -13.28
CA GLY A 149 -6.38 -6.57 -11.88
C GLY A 149 -6.42 -8.03 -11.42
N SER A 150 -6.73 -8.25 -10.15
CA SER A 150 -6.77 -9.56 -9.50
C SER A 150 -7.77 -10.54 -10.13
N ASP A 151 -8.82 -10.01 -10.77
CA ASP A 151 -9.82 -10.79 -11.52
C ASP A 151 -9.33 -11.27 -12.90
N MET A 152 -8.17 -10.78 -13.35
CA MET A 152 -7.61 -11.01 -14.70
C MET A 152 -8.54 -10.57 -15.85
N GLU A 153 -9.55 -9.75 -15.56
CA GLU A 153 -10.52 -9.23 -16.53
C GLU A 153 -10.46 -7.69 -16.59
N SER A 154 -10.37 -7.06 -15.42
CA SER A 154 -10.15 -5.63 -15.26
C SER A 154 -8.66 -5.28 -15.45
N TYR A 155 -8.39 -3.99 -15.57
CA TYR A 155 -7.03 -3.45 -15.57
C TYR A 155 -6.82 -2.56 -14.37
N ARG A 156 -5.60 -2.53 -13.86
CA ARG A 156 -5.25 -1.70 -12.72
C ARG A 156 -5.22 -0.22 -13.06
N THR A 157 -5.57 0.58 -12.05
CA THR A 157 -5.38 2.02 -12.03
C THR A 157 -4.00 2.36 -11.46
N ALA A 158 -3.54 3.60 -11.68
CA ALA A 158 -2.28 4.06 -11.12
C ALA A 158 -2.37 4.18 -9.60
N GLU A 159 -3.54 4.56 -9.09
CA GLU A 159 -3.85 4.68 -7.66
C GLU A 159 -3.76 3.33 -6.96
N ASP A 160 -4.30 2.26 -7.57
CA ASP A 160 -4.18 0.91 -7.02
C ASP A 160 -2.70 0.52 -6.89
N MET A 161 -1.91 0.75 -7.95
CA MET A 161 -0.48 0.43 -7.97
C MET A 161 0.31 1.26 -6.95
N ALA A 162 -0.04 2.53 -6.81
CA ALA A 162 0.60 3.43 -5.85
C ALA A 162 0.30 3.03 -4.39
N TYR A 163 -0.94 2.60 -4.11
CA TYR A 163 -1.32 2.11 -2.79
C TYR A 163 -0.47 0.91 -2.37
N GLU A 164 -0.32 -0.08 -3.25
CA GLU A 164 0.49 -1.28 -2.98
C GLU A 164 1.97 -0.94 -2.80
N TRP A 165 2.51 -0.05 -3.63
CA TRP A 165 3.87 0.47 -3.45
C TRP A 165 4.04 1.10 -2.07
N LEU A 166 3.11 1.96 -1.65
CA LEU A 166 3.16 2.58 -0.34
C LEU A 166 3.17 1.55 0.80
N GLN A 167 2.35 0.49 0.71
CA GLN A 167 2.37 -0.60 1.69
C GLN A 167 3.74 -1.30 1.75
N HIS A 168 4.37 -1.53 0.58
CA HIS A 168 5.73 -2.07 0.50
C HIS A 168 6.77 -1.16 1.17
N ASN A 169 6.67 0.16 0.97
CA ASN A 169 7.56 1.12 1.60
C ASN A 169 7.37 1.21 3.11
N ILE A 170 6.12 1.15 3.58
CA ILE A 170 5.80 1.10 5.01
C ILE A 170 6.42 -0.15 5.63
N ALA A 171 6.21 -1.32 5.01
CA ALA A 171 6.84 -2.57 5.44
C ALA A 171 8.37 -2.42 5.52
N TYR A 172 9.01 -1.82 4.51
CA TYR A 172 10.45 -1.57 4.53
C TYR A 172 10.88 -0.71 5.72
N GLN A 173 10.13 0.35 6.04
CA GLN A 173 10.48 1.27 7.13
C GLN A 173 10.39 0.62 8.51
N ILE A 174 9.38 -0.24 8.73
CA ILE A 174 9.11 -0.82 10.05
C ILE A 174 9.86 -2.13 10.30
N LEU A 175 10.21 -2.87 9.26
CA LEU A 175 10.97 -4.11 9.41
C LEU A 175 12.39 -3.83 9.92
N SER A 176 12.87 -4.71 10.81
CA SER A 176 14.24 -4.65 11.32
C SER A 176 15.27 -4.83 10.20
N ASP A 177 16.45 -4.22 10.35
CA ASP A 177 17.52 -4.29 9.34
C ASP A 177 18.02 -5.73 9.11
N ASP A 178 17.87 -6.60 10.11
CA ASP A 178 18.25 -8.01 10.04
C ASP A 178 17.17 -8.91 9.40
N SER A 179 15.99 -8.36 9.07
CA SER A 179 14.87 -9.12 8.49
C SER A 179 15.08 -9.42 7.01
N SER A 180 14.97 -10.69 6.59
CA SER A 180 14.94 -11.06 5.17
C SER A 180 13.76 -10.45 4.42
N TRP A 181 12.66 -10.15 5.11
CA TRP A 181 11.50 -9.47 4.54
C TRP A 181 11.81 -8.02 4.15
N LYS A 182 12.73 -7.36 4.85
CA LYS A 182 13.14 -5.99 4.50
C LYS A 182 13.81 -5.94 3.15
N VAL A 183 14.61 -6.97 2.80
CA VAL A 183 15.23 -7.11 1.47
C VAL A 183 14.17 -7.24 0.38
N HIS A 184 13.08 -7.96 0.66
CA HIS A 184 11.95 -8.05 -0.27
C HIS A 184 11.21 -6.70 -0.39
N ALA A 185 11.01 -6.00 0.72
CA ALA A 185 10.34 -4.71 0.76
C ALA A 185 11.11 -3.57 0.06
N GLN A 186 12.41 -3.74 -0.21
CA GLN A 186 13.19 -2.79 -1.02
C GLN A 186 12.67 -2.63 -2.45
N ASN A 187 11.96 -3.64 -2.96
CA ASN A 187 11.49 -3.68 -4.33
C ASN A 187 9.99 -4.00 -4.33
N VAL A 188 9.16 -3.07 -4.77
CA VAL A 188 7.75 -3.34 -5.00
C VAL A 188 7.60 -4.28 -6.18
N ASP A 189 6.69 -5.24 -6.03
CA ASP A 189 6.33 -6.22 -7.03
C ASP A 189 4.82 -6.11 -7.25
N LEU A 190 4.41 -5.32 -8.26
CA LEU A 190 3.01 -4.98 -8.54
C LEU A 190 2.29 -6.17 -9.17
N ASP A 191 2.01 -7.19 -8.36
CA ASP A 191 1.35 -8.43 -8.75
C ASP A 191 -0.18 -8.23 -8.68
N PRO A 192 -0.92 -8.58 -9.75
CA PRO A 192 -2.38 -8.58 -9.74
C PRO A 192 -2.98 -9.33 -8.54
N LYS A 193 -2.30 -10.38 -8.06
CA LYS A 193 -2.75 -11.16 -6.89
C LYS A 193 -2.68 -10.39 -5.58
N ASP A 194 -1.85 -9.36 -5.50
CA ASP A 194 -1.67 -8.56 -4.29
C ASP A 194 -2.53 -7.28 -4.33
N GLN A 195 -3.24 -7.02 -5.44
CA GLN A 195 -4.13 -5.88 -5.57
C GLN A 195 -5.19 -5.85 -4.46
N GLY A 196 -5.25 -4.73 -3.73
CA GLY A 196 -6.25 -4.47 -2.70
C GLY A 196 -6.02 -5.22 -1.38
N LYS A 197 -4.93 -6.00 -1.26
CA LYS A 197 -4.60 -6.66 -0.01
C LYS A 197 -3.87 -5.73 0.95
N SER A 198 -4.19 -5.87 2.22
CA SER A 198 -3.45 -5.30 3.35
C SER A 198 -2.11 -6.00 3.57
N ILE A 199 -1.22 -5.38 4.34
CA ILE A 199 0.06 -5.99 4.75
C ILE A 199 -0.17 -7.32 5.49
N SER A 200 -1.22 -7.42 6.31
CA SER A 200 -1.59 -8.64 7.03
C SER A 200 -1.99 -9.77 6.09
N GLU A 201 -2.83 -9.50 5.09
CA GLU A 201 -3.24 -10.51 4.11
C GLU A 201 -2.06 -10.97 3.25
N ILE A 202 -1.20 -10.02 2.83
CA ILE A 202 0.02 -10.33 2.08
C ILE A 202 0.95 -11.23 2.92
N TYR A 203 1.11 -10.93 4.22
CA TYR A 203 1.93 -11.74 5.12
C TYR A 203 1.34 -13.14 5.30
N GLU A 204 0.03 -13.24 5.53
CA GLU A 204 -0.68 -14.51 5.72
C GLU A 204 -0.58 -15.40 4.48
N ASP A 205 -0.76 -14.84 3.29
CA ASP A 205 -0.65 -15.57 2.03
C ASP A 205 0.77 -16.11 1.77
N ARG A 206 1.79 -15.31 2.11
CA ARG A 206 3.20 -15.67 1.87
C ARG A 206 3.75 -16.62 2.93
N THR A 207 3.26 -16.57 4.17
CA THR A 207 3.78 -17.38 5.29
C THR A 207 2.89 -18.55 5.69
N GLY A 208 1.60 -18.49 5.39
CA GLY A 208 0.57 -19.40 5.90
C GLY A 208 0.29 -19.24 7.40
N LYS A 209 0.75 -18.15 8.02
CA LYS A 209 0.60 -17.86 9.44
C LYS A 209 -0.29 -16.62 9.63
N GLU A 210 -1.17 -16.67 10.62
CA GLU A 210 -1.94 -15.51 11.07
C GLU A 210 -1.00 -14.33 11.37
N PHE A 211 -1.38 -13.13 10.95
CA PHE A 211 -0.57 -11.94 11.14
C PHE A 211 -0.37 -11.64 12.63
N ASN A 212 0.89 -11.51 13.03
CA ASN A 212 1.28 -11.07 14.35
C ASN A 212 2.34 -9.97 14.23
N ILE A 213 2.05 -8.77 14.73
CA ILE A 213 2.94 -7.62 14.57
C ILE A 213 4.35 -7.87 15.15
N LYS A 214 4.47 -8.58 16.29
CA LYS A 214 5.78 -8.87 16.89
C LYS A 214 6.57 -9.85 16.04
N GLU A 215 5.93 -10.90 15.55
CA GLU A 215 6.58 -11.83 14.63
C GLU A 215 6.92 -11.16 13.30
N PHE A 216 6.06 -10.30 12.78
CA PHE A 216 6.30 -9.57 11.54
C PHE A 216 7.55 -8.69 11.63
N LEU A 217 7.66 -7.87 12.68
CA LEU A 217 8.80 -6.97 12.90
C LEU A 217 10.12 -7.72 13.16
N GLN A 218 10.03 -8.93 13.72
CA GLN A 218 11.17 -9.80 14.05
C GLN A 218 11.39 -10.92 13.02
N SER A 219 10.63 -10.94 11.93
CA SER A 219 10.69 -12.05 10.97
C SER A 219 12.09 -12.11 10.38
N PRO A 220 12.79 -13.26 10.47
CA PRO A 220 14.15 -13.41 9.98
C PRO A 220 14.23 -13.25 8.47
#